data_AF-A0A7V9FRR1-F1
#
_entry.id   AF-A0A7V9FRR1-F1
#
_cell.length_a   1.000
_cell.length_b   1.000
_cell.length_c   1.000
_cell.angle_alpha   90.00
_cell.angle_beta   90.00
_cell.angle_gamma   90.00
#
_symmetry.space_group_name_H-M   'P 1'
#
loop_
_entity.id
_entity.type
_entity.pdbx_description
1 polymer ?
#
loop_
_entity_poly.entity_id
_entity_poly.type
_entity_poly.pdbx_seq_one_letter_code
_entity_poly.pdbx_strand_id
1 'polypeptide(L)' 'MGLLDIYDTALPQVHGYLLSRCRDRTVAQDLTAETFLAAVTAARKQPTPPITTGWLIGVARHKHRHSVPDAAVSRS' A
#
# COMPACT_ATOMS: atom_id res chain seq x y z
N MET A 1 2.09 12.09 -14.77
CA MET A 1 2.60 12.00 -13.40
C MET A 1 2.63 10.55 -13.01
N GLY A 2 3.84 10.00 -12.86
CA GLY A 2 4.07 8.62 -12.47
C GLY A 2 4.09 8.46 -10.95
N LEU A 3 4.28 7.23 -10.49
CA LEU A 3 4.40 6.93 -9.05
C LEU A 3 5.51 7.75 -8.37
N LEU A 4 6.63 7.95 -9.07
CA LEU A 4 7.81 8.61 -8.51
C LEU A 4 7.55 10.09 -8.20
N ASP A 5 6.74 10.77 -9.03
CA ASP A 5 6.37 12.18 -8.83
C ASP A 5 5.60 12.43 -7.53
N ILE A 6 4.88 11.41 -7.04
CA ILE A 6 4.02 11.52 -5.86
C ILE A 6 4.55 10.75 -4.66
N TYR A 7 5.72 10.11 -4.77
CA TYR A 7 6.19 9.16 -3.76
C TYR A 7 6.34 9.81 -2.38
N ASP A 8 7.04 10.94 -2.30
CA ASP A 8 7.32 11.65 -1.05
C ASP A 8 6.04 12.14 -0.35
N THR A 9 5.01 12.51 -1.13
CA THR A 9 3.73 12.98 -0.56
C THR A 9 2.79 11.82 -0.23
N ALA A 10 2.78 10.77 -1.03
CA ALA A 10 1.89 9.63 -0.86
C ALA A 10 2.34 8.66 0.23
N LEU A 11 3.66 8.45 0.40
CA LEU A 11 4.20 7.50 1.37
C LEU A 11 3.70 7.74 2.80
N PRO A 12 3.86 8.93 3.41
CA PRO A 12 3.38 9.17 4.78
C PRO A 12 1.85 9.07 4.88
N GLN A 13 1.10 9.39 3.82
CA GLN A 13 -0.35 9.31 3.80
C GLN A 13 -0.87 7.87 3.78
N VAL A 14 -0.28 7.01 2.93
CA VAL A 14 -0.64 5.58 2.84
C VAL A 14 -0.24 4.85 4.12
N HIS A 15 1.00 5.08 4.60
CA HIS A 15 1.48 4.47 5.84
C HIS A 15 0.65 4.94 7.05
N GLY A 16 0.32 6.23 7.14
CA GLY A 16 -0.55 6.77 8.19
C GLY A 16 -1.96 6.18 8.17
N TYR A 17 -2.54 6.02 6.97
CA TYR A 17 -3.84 5.35 6.81
C TYR A 17 -3.80 3.90 7.32
N LEU A 18 -2.79 3.13 6.93
CA LEU A 18 -2.65 1.73 7.34
C LEU A 18 -2.36 1.60 8.84
N LEU A 19 -1.50 2.45 9.41
CA LEU A 19 -1.20 2.47 10.83
C LEU A 19 -2.47 2.72 11.68
N SER A 20 -3.34 3.62 11.23
CA SER A 20 -4.62 3.91 11.90
C SER A 20 -5.59 2.72 11.91
N ARG A 21 -5.48 1.82 10.92
CA ARG A 21 -6.37 0.68 10.71
C ARG A 21 -5.85 -0.61 11.33
N CYS A 22 -4.57 -0.91 11.15
CA CYS A 22 -3.94 -2.14 11.65
C CYS A 22 -3.62 -2.05 13.14
N ARG A 23 -3.31 -0.86 13.67
CA ARG A 23 -2.77 -0.63 15.02
C ARG A 23 -1.51 -1.47 15.36
N ASP A 24 -0.90 -2.05 14.34
CA ASP A 24 0.37 -2.77 14.38
C ASP A 24 1.29 -2.14 13.33
N ARG A 25 2.46 -1.71 13.78
CA ARG A 25 3.43 -1.00 12.94
C ARG A 25 4.04 -1.93 11.89
N THR A 26 4.31 -3.18 12.23
CA THR A 26 4.90 -4.16 11.32
C THR A 26 3.93 -4.49 10.20
N VAL A 27 2.66 -4.75 10.54
CA VAL A 27 1.61 -5.02 9.55
C VAL A 27 1.38 -3.79 8.65
N ALA A 28 1.37 -2.58 9.23
CA ALA A 28 1.22 -1.36 8.44
C ALA A 28 2.36 -1.14 7.45
N GLN A 29 3.61 -1.44 7.83
CA GLN A 29 4.78 -1.34 6.96
C GLN A 29 4.73 -2.35 5.81
N ASP A 30 4.39 -3.60 6.10
CA ASP A 30 4.27 -4.66 5.10
C ASP A 30 3.20 -4.33 4.05
N LEU A 31 1.99 -3.95 4.51
CA LEU A 31 0.91 -3.53 3.63
C LEU A 31 1.25 -2.27 2.82
N THR A 32 2.08 -1.38 3.37
CA THR A 32 2.58 -0.20 2.64
C THR A 32 3.50 -0.67 1.51
N ALA A 33 4.46 -1.55 1.78
CA ALA A 33 5.36 -2.10 0.77
C ALA A 33 4.58 -2.81 -0.36
N GLU A 34 3.60 -3.65 0.00
CA GLU A 34 2.72 -4.30 -0.97
C GLU A 34 1.94 -3.29 -1.85
N THR A 35 1.45 -2.20 -1.24
CA THR A 35 0.69 -1.16 -1.95
C THR A 35 1.57 -0.46 -2.99
N PHE A 36 2.80 -0.08 -2.62
CA PHE A 36 3.74 0.56 -3.54
C PHE A 36 4.26 -0.39 -4.61
N LEU A 37 4.45 -1.68 -4.30
CA LEU A 37 4.78 -2.70 -5.29
C LEU A 37 3.66 -2.85 -6.34
N ALA A 38 2.40 -2.90 -5.89
CA ALA A 38 1.25 -2.93 -6.79
C ALA A 38 1.17 -1.66 -7.66
N ALA A 39 1.57 -0.50 -7.12
CA ALA A 39 1.66 0.74 -7.88
C ALA A 39 2.74 0.70 -8.96
N VAL A 40 3.93 0.15 -8.65
CA VAL A 40 5.01 -0.07 -9.64
C VAL A 40 4.54 -1.03 -10.74
N THR A 41 3.85 -2.11 -10.38
CA THR A 41 3.28 -3.04 -11.37
C THR A 41 2.24 -2.36 -12.24
N ALA A 42 1.36 -1.53 -11.65
CA ALA A 42 0.35 -0.79 -12.38
C ALA A 42 0.95 0.27 -13.32
N ALA A 43 2.01 0.95 -12.90
CA ALA A 43 2.73 1.94 -13.70
C ALA A 43 3.33 1.36 -14.99
N ARG A 44 3.59 0.04 -15.03
CA ARG A 44 4.13 -0.66 -16.22
C ARG A 44 3.04 -1.13 -17.20
N LYS A 45 1.76 -1.05 -16.84
CA LYS A 45 0.65 -1.49 -17.69
C LYS A 45 0.29 -0.43 -18.73
N GLN A 46 -0.29 -0.88 -19.85
CA GLN A 46 -0.87 -0.02 -20.89
C GLN A 46 -2.35 -0.37 -21.12
N PRO A 47 -3.27 0.59 -21.00
CA PRO A 47 -3.03 1.98 -20.57
C PRO A 47 -2.60 2.06 -19.09
N THR A 48 -1.73 3.01 -18.77
CA THR A 48 -1.27 3.22 -17.40
C THR A 48 -2.40 3.85 -16.59
N PRO A 49 -2.81 3.26 -15.45
CA PRO A 49 -3.83 3.86 -14.61
C PRO A 49 -3.29 5.14 -13.95
N PRO A 50 -4.16 6.11 -13.62
CA PRO A 50 -3.75 7.33 -12.94
C PRO A 50 -3.31 7.01 -11.51
N ILE A 51 -1.99 6.86 -11.31
CA ILE A 51 -1.40 6.62 -10.00
C ILE A 51 -1.51 7.90 -9.18
N THR A 52 -2.48 7.93 -8.26
CA THR A 52 -2.78 9.05 -7.36
C THR A 52 -2.80 8.55 -5.92
N THR A 53 -2.71 9.44 -4.94
CA THR A 53 -2.90 9.07 -3.52
C THR A 53 -4.24 8.35 -3.31
N GLY A 54 -5.33 8.85 -3.89
CA GLY A 54 -6.65 8.22 -3.75
C GLY A 54 -6.68 6.78 -4.29
N TRP A 55 -5.99 6.54 -5.41
CA TRP A 55 -5.82 5.19 -5.95
C TRP A 55 -5.01 4.28 -5.01
N LEU A 56 -3.90 4.78 -4.46
CA LEU A 56 -3.06 4.03 -3.49
C LEU A 56 -3.84 3.67 -2.23
N ILE A 57 -4.66 4.58 -1.69
CA ILE A 57 -5.54 4.30 -0.55
C ILE A 57 -6.56 3.21 -0.89
N GLY A 58 -7.09 3.20 -2.12
CA GLY A 58 -7.95 2.13 -2.61
C GLY A 58 -7.26 0.75 -2.63
N VAL A 59 -6.02 0.70 -3.11
CA VAL A 59 -5.18 -0.52 -3.10
C VAL A 59 -4.90 -0.97 -1.66
N ALA A 60 -4.47 -0.06 -0.79
CA ALA A 60 -4.20 -0.33 0.61
C ALA A 60 -5.43 -0.89 1.34
N ARG A 61 -6.62 -0.33 1.09
CA ARG A 61 -7.89 -0.85 1.61
C ARG A 61 -8.19 -2.26 1.12
N HIS A 62 -7.94 -2.55 -0.17
CA HIS A 62 -8.12 -3.87 -0.73
C HIS A 62 -7.21 -4.90 -0.04
N LYS A 63 -5.92 -4.56 0.12
CA LYS A 63 -4.91 -5.41 0.78
C LYS A 63 -5.23 -5.65 2.25
N HIS A 64 -5.55 -4.60 3.01
CA HIS A 64 -5.99 -4.70 4.40
C HIS A 64 -7.18 -5.65 4.58
N ARG A 65 -8.17 -5.62 3.68
CA ARG A 65 -9.34 -6.51 3.77
C ARG A 65 -8.97 -7.99 3.53
N HIS A 66 -7.94 -8.25 2.74
CA HIS A 66 -7.45 -9.61 2.49
C HIS A 66 -6.50 -10.09 3.60
N SER A 67 -5.83 -9.17 4.29
CA SER A 67 -4.84 -9.43 5.35
C SER A 67 -5.46 -9.85 6.71
N VAL A 68 -6.64 -10.47 6.70
CA VAL A 68 -7.17 -11.17 7.89
C VAL A 68 -6.15 -12.28 8.25
N PRO A 69 -5.68 -12.36 9.51
CA PRO A 69 -4.32 -12.79 9.79
C PRO A 69 -4.04 -14.28 9.56
N ASP A 70 -3.01 -14.56 8.74
CA ASP A 70 -2.06 -15.67 8.92
C ASP A 70 -0.94 -15.23 9.89
N ALA A 71 -1.30 -14.64 11.03
CA ALA A 71 -0.33 -14.12 12.01
C ALA A 71 0.26 -15.21 12.92
N ALA A 72 0.35 -16.46 12.44
CA ALA A 72 0.87 -17.60 13.20
C ALA A 72 2.20 -18.17 12.67
N VAL A 73 2.71 -17.76 11.50
CA VAL A 73 3.84 -18.46 10.85
C VAL A 73 5.06 -17.58 10.55
N SER A 74 5.41 -16.63 11.41
CA SER A 74 6.73 -15.97 11.34
C SER A 74 7.22 -15.45 12.70
N ARG A 75 7.05 -16.28 13.73
CA ARG A 75 7.88 -16.24 14.94
C ARG A 75 8.46 -17.64 15.16
N SER A 76 9.45 -17.98 14.33
CA SER A 76 10.36 -19.11 14.51
C SER A 76 11.79 -18.61 14.41
#